data_AF-A0A256YTZ7-F1
#
_entry.id   AF-A0A256YTZ7-F1
#
_cell.length_a   1.000
_cell.length_b   1.000
_cell.length_c   1.000
_cell.angle_alpha   90.00
_cell.angle_beta   90.00
_cell.angle_gamma   90.00
#
_symmetry.space_group_name_H-M   'P 1'
#
loop_
_entity.id
_entity.type
_entity.pdbx_description
1 polymer ?
#
loop_
_entity_poly.entity_id
_entity_poly.type
_entity_poly.pdbx_seq_one_letter_code
_entity_poly.pdbx_strand_id
1 'polypeptide(L)'
;MHEAVGTSTAVMIFTSLGGAIAYMLYGLNASGLPLYSVGYVNLLQWVLLAGTSIPMAQVGAHVAHKINPKSLKWVFIVIMIYMGLKMIGIFSWLGLPI
;
A
#
# COMPACT_ATOMS: atom_id res chain seq x y z
N MET A 1 9.51 17.41 6.68
CA MET A 1 8.45 16.46 6.28
C MET A 1 8.52 16.13 4.80
N HIS A 2 8.53 17.13 3.90
CA HIS A 2 8.60 16.90 2.45
C HIS A 2 9.80 16.04 1.99
N GLU A 3 11.03 16.29 2.49
CA GLU A 3 12.20 15.46 2.12
C GLU A 3 12.07 13.99 2.57
N ALA A 4 11.68 13.75 3.82
CA ALA A 4 11.48 12.40 4.35
C ALA A 4 10.39 11.61 3.58
N VAL A 5 9.34 12.31 3.13
CA VAL A 5 8.29 11.72 2.30
C VAL A 5 8.83 11.42 0.89
N GLY A 6 9.61 12.33 0.31
CA GLY A 6 10.23 12.14 -1.01
C GLY A 6 11.20 10.96 -1.04
N THR A 7 12.11 10.87 -0.05
CA THR A 7 13.08 9.77 0.04
C THR A 7 12.38 8.43 0.29
N SER A 8 11.37 8.39 1.16
CA SER A 8 10.58 7.17 1.40
C SER A 8 9.85 6.70 0.13
N THR A 9 9.29 7.62 -0.65
CA THR A 9 8.62 7.31 -1.92
C THR A 9 9.59 6.73 -2.94
N ALA A 10 10.79 7.31 -3.07
CA ALA A 10 11.82 6.79 -3.96
C ALA A 10 12.20 5.33 -3.61
N VAL A 11 12.42 5.05 -2.32
CA VAL A 11 12.73 3.69 -1.83
C VAL A 11 11.58 2.71 -2.09
N MET A 12 10.32 3.14 -1.92
CA MET A 12 9.14 2.33 -2.24
C MET A 12 9.10 1.92 -3.72
N ILE A 13 9.47 2.81 -4.64
CA ILE A 13 9.51 2.49 -6.08
C ILE A 13 10.51 1.37 -6.36
N PHE A 14 11.74 1.48 -5.84
CA PHE A 14 12.76 0.45 -6.06
C PHE A 14 12.40 -0.90 -5.43
N THR A 15 11.93 -0.89 -4.18
CA THR A 15 11.57 -2.12 -3.45
C THR A 15 10.34 -2.80 -4.06
N SER A 16 9.32 -2.03 -4.43
CA SER A 16 8.12 -2.57 -5.08
C SER A 16 8.41 -3.17 -6.45
N LEU A 17 9.27 -2.52 -7.25
CA LEU A 17 9.69 -3.04 -8.56
C LEU A 17 10.49 -4.34 -8.42
N GLY A 18 11.48 -4.37 -7.52
CA GLY A 18 12.26 -5.59 -7.26
C GLY A 18 11.37 -6.75 -6.77
N GLY A 19 10.45 -6.47 -5.86
CA GLY A 19 9.46 -7.44 -5.38
C GLY A 19 8.57 -7.96 -6.51
N ALA A 20 8.00 -7.07 -7.33
CA ALA A 20 7.14 -7.45 -8.45
C ALA A 20 7.88 -8.36 -9.44
N ILE A 21 9.11 -8.00 -9.83
CA ILE A 21 9.94 -8.82 -10.71
C ILE A 21 10.23 -10.18 -10.08
N ALA A 22 10.60 -10.23 -8.80
CA ALA A 22 10.84 -11.48 -8.09
C ALA A 22 9.60 -12.39 -8.10
N TYR A 23 8.41 -11.85 -7.79
CA TYR A 23 7.16 -12.62 -7.82
C TYR A 23 6.76 -13.10 -9.21
N MET A 24 7.07 -12.32 -10.26
CA MET A 24 6.90 -12.77 -11.65
C MET A 24 7.85 -13.95 -11.94
N LEU A 25 9.14 -13.83 -11.59
CA LEU A 25 10.14 -14.86 -11.87
C LEU A 25 9.90 -16.16 -11.09
N TYR A 26 9.64 -16.07 -9.79
CA TYR A 26 9.38 -17.25 -8.96
C TYR A 26 8.05 -17.94 -9.28
N GLY A 27 7.08 -17.21 -9.84
CA GLY A 27 5.76 -17.75 -10.19
C GLY A 27 5.66 -18.39 -11.59
N LEU A 28 6.71 -18.32 -12.42
CA LEU A 28 6.68 -18.78 -13.82
C LEU A 28 6.30 -20.27 -14.00
N ASN A 29 6.62 -21.12 -13.02
CA ASN A 29 6.30 -22.56 -13.04
C ASN A 29 5.07 -22.93 -12.19
N ALA A 30 4.35 -21.94 -11.65
CA ALA A 30 3.19 -22.23 -10.83
C ALA A 30 2.02 -22.69 -11.73
N SER A 31 1.30 -23.73 -11.31
CA SER A 31 0.20 -24.33 -12.08
C SER A 31 -1.15 -23.97 -11.44
N GLY A 32 -2.18 -23.75 -12.26
CA GLY A 32 -3.53 -23.37 -11.79
C GLY A 32 -3.75 -21.86 -11.59
N LEU A 33 -2.97 -21.00 -12.26
CA LEU A 33 -3.12 -19.56 -12.10
C LEU A 33 -4.31 -18.99 -12.87
N PRO A 34 -4.94 -17.90 -12.36
CA PRO A 34 -6.00 -17.18 -13.07
C PRO A 34 -5.52 -16.69 -14.44
N LEU A 35 -6.45 -16.56 -15.41
CA LEU A 35 -6.13 -15.96 -16.70
C LEU A 35 -5.47 -14.57 -16.52
N TYR A 36 -4.54 -14.25 -17.43
CA TYR A 36 -3.76 -13.00 -17.43
C TYR A 36 -2.77 -12.84 -16.25
N SER A 37 -2.27 -13.93 -15.68
CA SER A 37 -1.22 -13.89 -14.65
C SER A 37 0.17 -14.10 -15.26
N VAL A 38 1.14 -13.28 -14.84
CA VAL A 38 2.57 -13.45 -15.12
C VAL A 38 3.25 -13.78 -13.80
N GLY A 39 3.59 -15.06 -13.63
CA GLY A 39 3.92 -15.59 -12.31
C GLY A 39 2.83 -15.29 -11.29
N TYR A 40 3.19 -14.95 -10.06
CA TYR A 40 2.21 -14.61 -9.01
C TYR A 40 1.50 -13.26 -9.22
N VAL A 41 1.86 -12.49 -10.24
CA VAL A 41 1.27 -11.17 -10.50
C VAL A 41 0.15 -11.29 -11.52
N ASN A 42 -1.09 -11.03 -11.11
CA ASN A 42 -2.21 -10.97 -12.03
C ASN A 42 -2.33 -9.58 -12.66
N LEU A 43 -2.16 -9.48 -14.00
CA LEU A 43 -2.14 -8.19 -14.68
C LEU A 43 -3.51 -7.50 -14.65
N LEU A 44 -4.61 -8.26 -14.71
CA LEU A 44 -5.95 -7.70 -14.64
C LEU A 44 -6.20 -7.04 -13.29
N GLN A 45 -5.88 -7.74 -12.18
CA GLN A 45 -5.98 -7.18 -10.84
C GLN A 45 -5.05 -5.99 -10.67
N TRP A 46 -3.83 -6.06 -11.22
CA TRP A 46 -2.90 -4.93 -11.19
C TRP A 46 -3.47 -3.69 -11.87
N VAL A 47 -4.07 -3.82 -13.07
CA VAL A 47 -4.70 -2.70 -13.77
C VAL A 47 -5.88 -2.14 -12.98
N LEU A 48 -6.74 -3.00 -12.43
CA LEU A 48 -7.92 -2.57 -11.66
C LEU A 48 -7.50 -1.83 -10.38
N LEU A 49 -6.51 -2.35 -9.66
CA LEU A 49 -5.98 -1.74 -8.45
C LEU A 49 -5.23 -0.46 -8.76
N ALA A 50 -4.35 -0.44 -9.76
CA ALA A 50 -3.60 0.75 -10.16
C ALA A 50 -4.54 1.84 -10.68
N GLY A 51 -5.48 1.48 -11.54
CA GLY A 51 -6.44 2.41 -12.14
C GLY A 51 -7.36 3.08 -11.11
N THR A 52 -7.68 2.42 -10.00
CA THR A 52 -8.47 3.00 -8.91
C THR A 52 -7.60 3.70 -7.86
N SER A 53 -6.44 3.14 -7.54
CA SER A 53 -5.57 3.64 -6.47
C SER A 53 -4.80 4.89 -6.88
N ILE A 54 -4.32 5.00 -8.12
CA ILE A 54 -3.52 6.14 -8.59
C ILE A 54 -4.34 7.45 -8.52
N PRO A 55 -5.57 7.53 -9.07
CA PRO A 55 -6.40 8.73 -8.93
C PRO A 55 -6.72 9.04 -7.48
N MET A 56 -7.03 8.02 -6.67
CA MET A 56 -7.34 8.21 -5.26
C MET A 56 -6.14 8.75 -4.46
N ALA A 57 -4.93 8.30 -4.78
CA ALA A 57 -3.70 8.81 -4.18
C ALA A 57 -3.46 10.29 -4.53
N GLN A 58 -3.74 10.70 -5.77
CA GLN A 58 -3.66 12.11 -6.17
C GLN A 58 -4.69 12.98 -5.43
N VAL A 59 -5.93 12.50 -5.32
CA VAL A 59 -6.98 13.18 -4.53
C VAL A 59 -6.54 13.32 -3.08
N GLY A 60 -6.01 12.26 -2.47
CA GLY A 60 -5.49 12.29 -1.11
C GLY A 60 -4.37 13.31 -0.91
N ALA A 61 -3.40 13.36 -1.82
CA ALA A 61 -2.31 14.33 -1.78
C ALA A 61 -2.81 15.78 -1.88
N HIS A 62 -3.77 16.04 -2.77
CA HIS A 62 -4.36 17.37 -2.92
C HIS A 62 -5.12 17.81 -1.66
N VAL A 63 -5.87 16.89 -1.04
CA VAL A 63 -6.57 17.15 0.22
C VAL A 63 -5.57 17.40 1.36
N ALA A 64 -4.48 16.62 1.42
CA ALA A 64 -3.45 16.79 2.44
C ALA A 64 -2.79 18.18 2.40
N HIS A 65 -2.57 18.74 1.21
CA HIS A 65 -2.04 20.10 1.07
C HIS A 65 -3.01 21.21 1.50
N LYS A 66 -4.33 20.94 1.51
CA LYS A 66 -5.34 21.91 1.94
C LYS A 66 -5.57 21.93 3.46
N ILE A 67 -5.16 20.87 4.16
CA ILE A 67 -5.36 20.73 5.60
C ILE A 67 -4.22 21.41 6.37
N ASN A 68 -4.54 22.01 7.52
CA ASN A 68 -3.52 22.59 8.40
C ASN A 68 -2.50 21.51 8.83
N PRO A 69 -1.19 21.76 8.72
CA PRO A 69 -0.14 20.80 9.09
C PRO A 69 -0.29 20.18 10.48
N LYS A 70 -0.82 20.94 11.46
CA LYS A 70 -1.05 20.44 12.83
C LYS A 70 -2.11 19.36 12.87
N SER A 71 -3.21 19.52 12.13
CA SER A 71 -4.29 18.54 12.07
C SER A 71 -3.86 17.28 11.32
N LEU A 72 -3.11 17.44 10.22
CA LEU A 72 -2.58 16.30 9.46
C LEU A 72 -1.65 15.42 10.32
N LYS A 73 -0.81 16.04 11.16
CA LYS A 73 0.04 15.33 12.12
C LYS A 73 -0.78 14.49 13.11
N TRP A 74 -1.85 15.05 13.66
CA TRP A 74 -2.73 14.31 14.58
C TRP A 74 -3.42 13.12 13.91
N VAL A 75 -3.94 13.31 12.69
CA VAL A 75 -4.53 12.22 11.90
C VAL A 75 -3.50 11.10 11.68
N PHE A 76 -2.27 11.44 11.31
CA PHE A 76 -1.21 10.45 11.12
C PHE A 76 -0.89 9.68 12.41
N ILE A 77 -0.80 10.38 13.56
CA ILE A 77 -0.57 9.75 14.87
C ILE A 77 -1.68 8.74 15.19
N VAL A 78 -2.95 9.14 15.01
CA VAL A 78 -4.10 8.26 15.26
C VAL A 78 -4.05 7.02 14.38
N ILE A 79 -3.76 7.18 13.08
CA ILE A 79 -3.62 6.06 12.14
C ILE A 79 -2.47 5.13 12.53
N MET A 80 -1.33 5.67 12.94
CA MET A 80 -0.17 4.88 13.36
C MET A 80 -0.44 4.07 14.64
N ILE A 81 -1.10 4.68 15.63
CA ILE A 81 -1.51 3.96 16.84
C ILE A 81 -2.49 2.84 16.48
N TYR A 82 -3.48 3.12 15.63
CA TYR A 82 -4.43 2.12 15.16
C TYR A 82 -3.74 0.95 14.45
N MET A 83 -2.82 1.22 13.52
CA MET A 83 -2.05 0.18 12.84
C MET A 83 -1.20 -0.65 13.81
N GLY A 84 -0.55 -0.01 14.79
CA GLY A 84 0.23 -0.71 15.81
C GLY A 84 -0.63 -1.65 16.64
N LEU A 85 -1.79 -1.18 17.12
CA LEU A 85 -2.76 -2.01 17.84
C LEU A 85 -3.27 -3.18 16.98
N LYS A 86 -3.46 -2.95 15.68
CA LYS A 86 -3.87 -4.00 14.73
C LYS A 86 -2.80 -5.07 14.58
N MET A 87 -1.55 -4.68 14.40
CA MET A 87 -0.44 -5.63 14.26
C MET A 87 -0.16 -6.42 15.55
N ILE A 88 -0.39 -5.82 16.73
CA ILE A 88 -0.31 -6.53 18.02
C ILE A 88 -1.43 -7.57 18.18
N GLY A 89 -2.50 -7.48 17.40
CA GLY A 89 -3.65 -8.38 17.51
C GLY A 89 -4.56 -8.03 18.69
N ILE A 90 -4.58 -6.78 19.16
CA ILE A 90 -5.49 -6.38 20.24
C ILE A 90 -6.96 -6.63 19.83
N PHE A 91 -7.28 -6.45 18.55
CA PHE A 91 -8.62 -6.64 18.00
C PHE A 91 -9.00 -8.12 17.91
N SER A 92 -8.03 -9.01 17.62
CA SER A 92 -8.28 -10.44 17.66
C SER A 92 -8.44 -10.96 19.09
N TRP A 93 -7.73 -10.39 20.07
CA TRP A 93 -7.91 -10.69 21.49
C TRP A 93 -9.26 -10.19 22.03
N LEU A 94 -9.76 -9.04 21.53
CA LEU A 94 -11.10 -8.52 21.86
C LEU A 94 -12.26 -9.19 21.10
N GLY A 95 -11.98 -10.12 20.18
CA GLY A 95 -13.01 -10.81 19.38
C GLY A 95 -13.71 -9.91 18.35
N LEU A 96 -13.10 -8.79 17.98
CA LEU A 96 -13.65 -7.89 16.96
C LEU A 96 -13.17 -8.32 15.56
N PRO A 97 -14.05 -8.39 14.54
CA PRO A 97 -13.68 -8.77 13.18
C PRO A 97 -13.03 -7.60 12.42
N ILE A 98 -11.83 -7.19 12.84
CA ILE A 98 -11.04 -6.09 12.26
C ILE A 98 -9.54 -6.43 12.29
#